data_AF-A0A7S2RQR4-F1
#
_entry.id   AF-A0A7S2RQR4-F1
#
_cell.length_a   1.000
_cell.length_b   1.000
_cell.length_c   1.000
_cell.angle_alpha   90.00
_cell.angle_beta   90.00
_cell.angle_gamma   90.00
#
_symmetry.space_group_name_H-M   'P 1'
#
loop_
_entity.id
_entity.type
_entity.pdbx_description
1 polymer ?
#
loop_
_entity_poly.entity_id
_entity_poly.type
_entity_poly.pdbx_seq_one_letter_code
_entity_poly.pdbx_strand_id
1 'polypeptide(L)'
;PLAAPRKARAGCGKCTKCQTACPTGAFVSPYVLDARKCVSYLTIENQGSIDPDLRPLMGNMIYGCDICQQVCPWNRFAGWEHHEGSPLFGPPPEDLAAPE
;
A
#
# COMPACT_ATOMS: atom_id res chain seq x y z
N PRO A 1 -31.98 -12.97 -3.65
CA PRO A 1 -31.11 -12.35 -2.63
C PRO A 1 -29.67 -12.91 -2.72
N LEU A 2 -28.67 -12.03 -2.83
CA LEU A 2 -27.26 -12.46 -2.83
C LEU A 2 -26.86 -12.87 -1.40
N ALA A 3 -26.12 -13.98 -1.29
CA ALA A 3 -25.58 -14.43 -0.01
C ALA A 3 -24.55 -13.43 0.53
N ALA A 4 -24.50 -13.28 1.86
CA ALA A 4 -23.52 -12.41 2.51
C ALA A 4 -22.08 -12.92 2.26
N PRO A 5 -21.10 -12.02 2.05
CA PRO A 5 -19.71 -12.42 1.85
C PRO A 5 -19.14 -13.07 3.11
N ARG A 6 -18.20 -14.01 2.91
CA ARG A 6 -17.48 -14.65 4.03
C ARG A 6 -16.57 -13.62 4.71
N LYS A 7 -16.50 -13.65 6.05
CA LYS A 7 -15.51 -12.87 6.80
C LYS A 7 -14.09 -13.38 6.48
N ALA A 8 -13.19 -12.44 6.21
CA ALA A 8 -11.77 -12.74 6.04
C ALA A 8 -11.18 -13.31 7.35
N ARG A 9 -10.35 -14.35 7.22
CA ARG A 9 -9.68 -15.03 8.36
C ARG A 9 -8.33 -14.39 8.73
N ALA A 10 -7.75 -13.58 7.84
CA ALA A 10 -6.44 -12.94 7.99
C ALA A 10 -6.57 -11.43 8.23
N GLY A 11 -5.63 -10.85 8.97
CA GLY A 11 -5.58 -9.43 9.31
C GLY A 11 -4.18 -8.96 9.67
N CYS A 12 -4.01 -7.69 10.02
CA CYS A 12 -2.68 -7.12 10.27
C CYS A 12 -2.01 -7.67 11.55
N GLY A 13 -2.78 -8.18 12.52
CA GLY A 13 -2.23 -8.64 13.79
C GLY A 13 -1.44 -7.54 14.49
N LYS A 14 -0.16 -7.83 14.82
CA LYS A 14 0.79 -6.86 15.41
C LYS A 14 1.66 -6.14 14.36
N CYS A 15 1.44 -6.37 13.06
CA CYS A 15 2.27 -5.81 12.00
C CYS A 15 2.09 -4.29 11.89
N THR A 16 3.20 -3.56 11.78
CA THR A 16 3.24 -2.10 11.60
C THR A 16 4.01 -1.67 10.35
N LYS A 17 4.41 -2.60 9.47
CA LYS A 17 5.30 -2.31 8.32
C LYS A 17 4.83 -1.13 7.46
N CYS A 18 3.54 -1.08 7.09
CA CYS A 18 2.99 0.00 6.28
C CYS A 18 2.99 1.36 7.00
N GLN A 19 2.82 1.37 8.33
CA GLN A 19 2.86 2.59 9.13
C GLN A 19 4.30 3.12 9.20
N THR A 20 5.27 2.24 9.46
CA THR A 20 6.69 2.61 9.55
C THR A 20 7.28 3.04 8.20
N ALA A 21 6.88 2.40 7.10
CA ALA A 21 7.43 2.68 5.77
C ALA A 21 6.81 3.91 5.09
N CYS A 22 5.67 4.43 5.58
CA CYS A 22 4.99 5.56 4.95
C CYS A 22 5.86 6.83 5.02
N PRO A 23 6.30 7.40 3.89
CA PRO A 23 7.32 8.45 3.88
C PRO A 23 6.85 9.77 4.53
N THR A 24 5.54 10.01 4.52
CA THR A 24 4.92 11.23 5.06
C THR A 24 4.23 11.00 6.40
N GLY A 25 4.32 9.79 6.96
CA GLY A 25 3.61 9.42 8.19
C GLY A 25 2.10 9.58 8.08
N ALA A 26 1.51 9.25 6.92
CA ALA A 26 0.08 9.41 6.70
C ALA A 26 -0.78 8.47 7.57
N PHE A 27 -0.24 7.36 8.04
CA PHE A 27 -0.91 6.53 9.04
C PHE A 27 -0.69 7.09 10.44
N VAL A 28 -1.69 7.78 10.98
CA VAL A 28 -1.63 8.40 12.32
C VAL A 28 -1.85 7.39 13.45
N SER A 29 -2.49 6.25 13.14
CA SER A 29 -2.65 5.09 14.01
C SER A 29 -3.04 3.86 13.18
N PRO A 30 -3.04 2.63 13.74
CA PRO A 30 -3.48 1.45 13.02
C PRO A 30 -4.87 1.66 12.42
N TYR A 31 -5.01 1.37 11.12
CA TYR A 31 -6.26 1.50 10.36
C TYR A 31 -6.79 2.94 10.18
N VAL A 32 -6.00 3.97 10.54
CA VAL A 32 -6.40 5.38 10.37
C VAL A 32 -5.38 6.10 9.48
N LEU A 33 -5.86 6.63 8.36
CA LEU A 33 -5.05 7.33 7.37
C LEU A 33 -5.48 8.81 7.28
N ASP A 34 -4.53 9.74 7.41
CA ASP A 34 -4.73 11.14 7.07
C ASP A 34 -4.44 11.35 5.57
N ALA A 35 -5.51 11.46 4.77
CA ALA A 35 -5.41 11.63 3.33
C ALA A 35 -4.59 12.88 2.92
N ARG A 36 -4.60 13.94 3.73
CA ARG A 36 -3.86 15.19 3.44
C ARG A 36 -2.35 15.00 3.45
N LYS A 37 -1.86 13.90 4.02
CA LYS A 37 -0.44 13.50 4.00
C LYS A 37 -0.19 12.32 3.05
N CYS A 38 -1.22 11.62 2.59
CA CYS A 38 -1.07 10.45 1.74
C CYS A 38 -0.59 10.85 0.34
N VAL A 39 0.57 10.33 -0.08
CA VAL A 39 1.16 10.65 -1.40
C VAL A 39 0.20 10.27 -2.54
N SER A 40 -0.52 9.15 -2.43
CA SER A 40 -1.51 8.75 -3.44
C SER A 40 -2.63 9.80 -3.58
N TYR A 41 -3.23 10.25 -2.47
CA TYR A 41 -4.22 11.33 -2.50
C TYR A 41 -3.64 12.64 -3.05
N LEU A 42 -2.45 13.02 -2.59
CA LEU A 42 -1.79 14.27 -2.98
C LEU A 42 -1.47 14.35 -4.48
N THR A 43 -1.24 13.19 -5.12
CA THR A 43 -0.88 13.10 -6.54
C THR A 43 -2.06 12.83 -7.46
N ILE A 44 -3.15 12.25 -6.96
CA ILE A 44 -4.31 11.86 -7.79
C ILE A 44 -5.50 12.80 -7.59
N GLU A 45 -5.84 13.12 -6.34
CA GLU A 45 -7.14 13.70 -5.98
C GLU A 45 -7.02 15.15 -5.48
N ASN A 46 -5.88 15.52 -4.90
CA ASN A 46 -5.65 16.87 -4.40
C ASN A 46 -5.65 17.88 -5.56
N GLN A 47 -6.64 18.77 -5.57
CA GLN A 47 -6.79 19.82 -6.58
C GLN A 47 -5.89 21.04 -6.32
N GLY A 48 -5.34 21.16 -5.11
CA GLY A 48 -4.52 22.28 -4.68
C GLY A 48 -3.02 22.05 -4.86
N SER A 49 -2.23 23.01 -4.40
CA SER A 49 -0.79 22.81 -4.28
C SER A 49 -0.46 21.85 -3.14
N ILE A 50 0.56 21.02 -3.35
CA ILE A 50 1.08 20.15 -2.29
C ILE A 50 1.89 21.00 -1.31
N ASP A 51 1.69 20.77 -0.01
CA ASP A 51 2.46 21.42 1.06
C ASP A 51 3.98 21.31 0.78
N PRO A 52 4.73 22.43 0.73
CA PRO A 52 6.18 22.42 0.51
C PRO A 52 6.95 21.44 1.39
N ASP A 53 6.53 21.22 2.64
CA ASP A 53 7.23 20.33 3.58
C ASP A 53 7.05 18.83 3.21
N LEU A 54 6.00 18.49 2.47
CA LEU A 54 5.75 17.12 2.02
C LEU A 54 6.47 16.79 0.71
N ARG A 55 6.78 17.79 -0.13
CA ARG A 55 7.33 17.57 -1.48
C ARG A 55 8.65 16.79 -1.49
N PRO A 56 9.65 17.07 -0.63
CA PRO A 56 10.90 16.30 -0.62
C PRO A 56 10.69 14.84 -0.25
N LEU A 57 9.66 14.53 0.55
CA LEU A 57 9.34 13.16 1.01
C LEU A 57 8.66 12.32 -0.08
N MET A 58 8.14 12.95 -1.13
CA MET A 58 7.44 12.26 -2.22
C MET A 58 8.37 11.58 -3.23
N GLY A 59 9.67 11.88 -3.22
CA GLY A 59 10.62 11.30 -4.18
C GLY A 59 10.17 11.48 -5.64
N ASN A 60 10.11 10.39 -6.39
CA ASN A 60 9.69 10.35 -7.81
C ASN A 60 8.23 9.89 -8.01
N MET A 61 7.41 9.87 -6.96
CA MET A 61 6.00 9.45 -7.04
C MET A 61 5.16 10.57 -7.68
N ILE A 62 4.92 10.47 -8.99
CA ILE A 62 4.17 11.46 -9.76
C ILE A 62 2.66 11.17 -9.81
N TYR A 63 2.25 9.91 -9.64
CA TYR A 63 0.85 9.48 -9.69
C TYR A 63 0.68 8.20 -8.88
N GLY A 64 0.02 8.28 -7.74
CA GLY A 64 -0.13 7.16 -6.81
C GLY A 64 1.10 6.91 -5.92
N CYS A 65 0.93 6.00 -4.96
CA CYS A 65 1.99 5.53 -4.06
C CYS A 65 1.65 4.13 -3.55
N ASP A 66 2.52 3.17 -3.83
CA ASP A 66 2.33 1.76 -3.46
C ASP A 66 3.21 1.31 -2.30
N ILE A 67 4.00 2.19 -1.68
CA ILE A 67 4.96 1.82 -0.63
C ILE A 67 4.30 1.00 0.48
N CYS A 68 3.12 1.41 0.95
CA CYS A 68 2.39 0.71 2.01
C CYS A 68 1.96 -0.71 1.60
N GLN A 69 1.71 -0.92 0.30
CA GLN A 69 1.38 -2.21 -0.28
C GLN A 69 2.65 -3.05 -0.55
N GLN A 70 3.71 -2.45 -1.08
CA GLN A 70 4.99 -3.12 -1.37
C GLN A 70 5.61 -3.74 -0.11
N VAL A 71 5.50 -3.08 1.04
CA VAL A 71 5.98 -3.63 2.33
C VAL A 71 4.95 -4.53 3.03
N CYS A 72 3.73 -4.64 2.51
CA CYS A 72 2.66 -5.43 3.13
C CYS A 72 2.97 -6.92 2.96
N PRO A 73 3.13 -7.70 4.06
CA PRO A 73 3.46 -9.11 3.95
C PRO A 73 2.35 -9.94 3.30
N TRP A 74 1.11 -9.45 3.33
CA TRP A 74 -0.04 -10.15 2.75
C TRP A 74 -0.08 -10.07 1.23
N ASN A 75 0.64 -9.13 0.61
CA ASN A 75 0.60 -8.95 -0.84
C ASN A 75 1.18 -10.13 -1.62
N ARG A 76 2.02 -10.98 -1.02
CA ARG A 76 2.46 -12.22 -1.70
C ARG A 76 1.34 -13.22 -1.95
N PHE A 77 0.23 -13.10 -1.21
CA PHE A 77 -0.95 -13.94 -1.37
C PHE A 77 -2.02 -13.29 -2.25
N ALA A 78 -1.79 -12.05 -2.69
CA ALA A 78 -2.58 -11.45 -3.74
C ALA A 78 -2.23 -12.23 -5.01
N GLY A 79 -3.01 -13.26 -5.30
CA GLY A 79 -2.82 -14.09 -6.48
C GLY A 79 -2.77 -13.18 -7.69
N TRP A 80 -1.60 -13.06 -8.29
CA TRP A 80 -1.51 -12.65 -9.67
C TRP A 80 -1.85 -13.91 -10.43
N GLU A 81 -2.97 -13.91 -11.15
CA GLU A 81 -3.04 -14.79 -12.31
C GLU A 81 -1.88 -14.34 -13.20
N HIS A 82 -0.75 -15.04 -13.07
CA HIS A 82 0.22 -15.06 -14.13
C HIS A 82 -0.57 -15.53 -15.34
N HIS A 83 -0.90 -14.60 -16.23
CA HIS A 83 -1.12 -14.98 -17.61
C HIS A 83 0.17 -15.67 -18.02
N GLU A 84 0.14 -17.00 -18.01
CA GLU A 84 1.24 -17.86 -18.36
C GLU A 84 1.73 -17.42 -19.74
N GLY A 85 2.88 -16.74 -19.78
CA GLY A 85 3.43 -16.15 -20.99
C GLY A 85 3.48 -14.62 -21.08
N SER A 86 3.21 -13.86 -20.01
CA SER A 86 3.56 -12.42 -19.99
C SER A 86 5.02 -12.21 -19.54
N PRO A 87 5.97 -11.92 -20.45
CA PRO A 87 7.39 -11.78 -20.11
C PRO A 87 7.72 -10.51 -19.28
N LEU A 88 6.69 -9.72 -18.93
CA LEU A 88 6.85 -8.44 -18.25
C LEU A 88 6.62 -8.48 -16.73
N PHE A 89 6.05 -9.58 -16.18
CA PHE A 89 5.70 -9.67 -14.76
C PHE A 89 6.21 -10.97 -14.13
N GLY A 90 7.33 -10.88 -13.40
CA GLY A 90 7.95 -12.00 -12.66
C GLY A 90 7.36 -12.22 -11.27
N PRO A 91 7.72 -13.33 -10.59
CA PRO A 91 7.27 -13.61 -9.23
C PRO A 91 7.82 -12.59 -8.21
N PRO A 92 7.11 -12.35 -7.09
CA PRO A 92 7.61 -11.47 -6.04
C PRO A 92 8.88 -12.05 -5.36
N PRO A 93 9.79 -11.20 -4.84
CA PRO A 93 10.98 -11.62 -4.11
C PRO A 93 10.69 -12.51 -2.88
N GLU A 94 11.57 -13.49 -2.60
CA GLU A 94 11.42 -14.49 -1.53
C GLU A 94 11.47 -13.90 -0.10
N ASP A 95 12.09 -12.74 0.09
CA ASP A 95 12.32 -12.10 1.39
C ASP A 95 11.07 -11.38 1.96
N LEU A 96 9.95 -11.40 1.24
CA LEU A 96 8.66 -10.81 1.65
C LEU A 96 7.75 -11.77 2.45
N ALA A 97 8.32 -12.76 3.14
CA ALA A 97 7.57 -13.71 3.97
C ALA A 97 6.73 -13.03 5.08
N ALA A 98 5.58 -13.60 5.40
CA ALA A 98 4.63 -13.04 6.39
C ALA A 98 5.00 -13.62 7.72
N PRO A 99 4.90 -12.81 8.78
CA PRO A 99 4.90 -13.35 10.12
C PRO A 99 3.65 -14.23 10.34
N GLU A 100 3.79 -15.19 11.26
CA GLU A 100 2.68 -15.90 11.89
C GLU A 100 1.75 -14.96 12.68
#